data_AF-A0A954K331-F1
#
_entry.id   AF-A0A954K331-F1
#
_cell.length_a   1.000
_cell.length_b   1.000
_cell.length_c   1.000
_cell.angle_alpha   90.00
_cell.angle_beta   90.00
_cell.angle_gamma   90.00
#
_symmetry.space_group_name_H-M   'P 1'
#
loop_
_entity.id
_entity.type
_entity.pdbx_description
1 polymer ?
#
loop_
_entity_poly.entity_id
_entity_poly.type
_entity_poly.pdbx_seq_one_letter_code
_entity_poly.pdbx_strand_id
1 'polypeptide(L)'
;MNCLDISCSTQQYSFLKPGLLLVTCILFLGTVVTAAEPVQLKETDSQKWYKGNLHTHSLWSDGDDYLEMIADWYKSHGYDFLSFTDHNVLSTSERWTVPEKNKGKLHAYEELKKRFPDWVEERKNKDGEIEVRLRTFAEVSDKLGEPGKYLLIQSEEVTDRYQNMPVHMNATNLHSLLTPLGGKSVYDVMQNNTNALLAQRERTGQSMMIHLNHPNFHYGVTAEELMKVVGENFFEVYNGHPGVNNKGDDTYPSTDRIWDIILTKRLAELKLPIMYGLGTDDGHNYHKIPSRA
;
A
#
# COMPACT_ATOMS: atom_id res chain seq x y z
N MET A 1 47.25 -2.45 35.18
CA MET A 1 47.88 -3.14 34.03
C MET A 1 46.87 -3.08 32.89
N ASN A 2 46.99 -2.31 31.82
CA ASN A 2 48.05 -1.42 31.33
C ASN A 2 47.39 -0.15 30.76
N CYS A 3 47.95 1.00 31.13
CA CYS A 3 47.74 2.27 30.46
C CYS A 3 48.43 2.25 29.08
N LEU A 4 47.85 2.93 28.10
CA LEU A 4 48.55 3.28 26.86
C LEU A 4 49.04 4.72 26.99
N ASP A 5 50.35 4.84 27.26
CA ASP A 5 51.14 6.07 27.17
C ASP A 5 51.37 6.43 25.69
N ILE A 6 51.12 7.68 25.33
CA ILE A 6 51.59 8.25 24.06
C ILE A 6 52.58 9.35 24.42
N SER A 7 53.87 9.02 24.32
CA SER A 7 54.99 9.95 24.49
C SER A 7 55.11 10.87 23.28
N CYS A 8 55.08 12.18 23.53
CA CYS A 8 55.33 13.22 22.54
C CYS A 8 56.83 13.56 22.54
N SER A 9 57.53 13.30 21.44
CA SER A 9 58.94 13.69 21.27
C SER A 9 59.02 15.04 20.56
N THR A 10 59.45 16.07 21.29
CA THR A 10 59.87 17.37 20.77
C THR A 10 61.24 17.25 20.13
N GLN A 11 61.36 17.61 18.85
CA GLN A 11 62.65 17.83 18.21
C GLN A 11 62.74 19.27 17.72
N GLN A 12 63.65 20.02 18.34
CA GLN A 12 64.07 21.36 17.92
C GLN A 12 64.82 21.26 16.60
N TYR A 13 64.44 22.07 15.61
CA TYR A 13 65.34 22.43 14.51
C TYR A 13 65.29 23.94 14.24
N SER A 14 66.49 24.47 14.02
CA SER A 14 66.88 25.88 13.95
C SER A 14 66.39 26.60 12.70
N PHE A 15 66.17 27.91 12.86
CA PHE A 15 65.93 28.88 11.80
C PHE A 15 67.06 28.92 10.75
N LEU A 16 66.69 28.81 9.48
CA LEU A 16 67.40 29.41 8.34
C LEU A 16 66.38 29.88 7.26
N LYS A 17 66.78 30.94 6.57
CA LYS A 17 66.01 31.96 5.82
C LYS A 17 65.28 31.49 4.53
N PRO A 18 64.38 32.32 3.96
CA PRO A 18 63.31 31.88 3.06
C PRO A 18 63.78 31.76 1.62
N GLY A 19 63.55 30.59 1.02
CA GLY A 19 63.68 30.33 -0.41
C GLY A 19 62.37 29.79 -0.94
N LEU A 20 61.76 30.58 -1.82
CA LEU A 20 60.50 30.35 -2.50
C LEU A 20 60.48 28.98 -3.21
N LEU A 21 59.71 28.02 -2.72
CA LEU A 21 59.22 26.88 -3.51
C LEU A 21 57.80 26.53 -3.04
N LEU A 22 56.81 27.17 -3.66
CA LEU A 22 55.40 26.84 -3.47
C LEU A 22 55.11 25.53 -4.20
N VAL A 23 55.38 24.39 -3.56
CA VAL A 23 54.85 23.10 -4.00
C VAL A 23 53.44 23.01 -3.43
N THR A 24 52.46 23.27 -4.28
CA THR A 24 51.04 23.07 -3.97
C THR A 24 50.79 21.57 -3.80
N CYS A 25 50.99 21.03 -2.59
CA CYS A 25 50.45 19.74 -2.22
C CYS A 25 48.93 19.88 -2.08
N ILE A 26 48.22 19.68 -3.19
CA ILE A 26 46.78 19.40 -3.16
C ILE A 26 46.63 18.04 -2.47
N LEU A 27 46.40 18.06 -1.16
CA LEU A 27 45.89 16.91 -0.43
C LEU A 27 44.49 16.63 -0.97
N PHE A 28 44.40 15.76 -1.98
CA PHE A 28 43.17 15.03 -2.28
C PHE A 28 42.87 14.14 -1.07
N LEU A 29 42.20 14.69 -0.06
CA LEU A 29 41.36 13.89 0.84
C LEU A 29 40.17 13.40 -0.01
N GLY A 30 40.44 12.41 -0.86
CA GLY A 30 39.39 11.62 -1.47
C GLY A 30 38.72 10.85 -0.34
N THR A 31 37.62 11.39 0.19
CA THR A 31 36.68 10.59 0.97
C THR A 31 36.16 9.53 0.01
N VAL A 32 36.71 8.33 0.14
CA VAL A 32 36.12 7.14 -0.47
C VAL A 32 34.79 6.94 0.24
N VAL A 33 33.71 7.44 -0.37
CA VAL A 33 32.36 7.08 0.04
C VAL A 33 32.19 5.63 -0.42
N THR A 34 32.51 4.69 0.47
CA THR A 34 32.11 3.30 0.28
C THR A 34 30.60 3.27 0.30
N ALA A 35 29.97 2.97 -0.84
CA ALA A 35 28.56 2.65 -0.87
C ALA A 35 28.32 1.54 0.15
N ALA A 36 27.38 1.74 1.07
CA ALA A 36 27.01 0.70 2.03
C ALA A 36 26.60 -0.56 1.23
N GLU A 37 27.08 -1.73 1.66
CA GLU A 37 26.59 -2.97 1.08
C GLU A 37 25.07 -3.04 1.22
N PRO A 38 24.33 -3.51 0.20
CA PRO A 38 22.89 -3.59 0.27
C PRO A 38 22.50 -4.48 1.45
N VAL A 39 21.69 -3.93 2.37
CA VAL A 39 21.14 -4.69 3.48
C VAL A 39 20.21 -5.76 2.91
N GLN A 40 20.66 -7.01 2.89
CA GLN A 40 19.81 -8.15 2.61
C GLN A 40 19.06 -8.53 3.88
N LEU A 41 17.78 -8.19 3.93
CA LEU A 41 16.90 -8.67 4.98
C LEU A 41 16.65 -10.17 4.73
N LYS A 42 16.87 -11.00 5.76
CA LYS A 42 16.65 -12.45 5.71
C LYS A 42 15.64 -12.85 6.77
N GLU A 43 14.88 -13.88 6.46
CA GLU A 43 14.07 -14.56 7.47
C GLU A 43 14.95 -15.01 8.64
N THR A 44 14.44 -14.91 9.85
CA THR A 44 15.08 -15.47 11.05
C THR A 44 14.13 -16.45 11.72
N ASP A 45 14.63 -17.27 12.64
CA ASP A 45 13.78 -18.21 13.41
C ASP A 45 12.62 -17.51 14.15
N SER A 46 12.72 -16.18 14.37
CA SER A 46 11.71 -15.35 15.02
C SER A 46 10.89 -14.45 14.09
N GLN A 47 11.26 -14.33 12.81
CA GLN A 47 10.65 -13.38 11.87
C GLN A 47 10.46 -14.03 10.52
N LYS A 48 9.20 -14.18 10.11
CA LYS A 48 8.79 -14.73 8.82
C LYS A 48 8.41 -13.63 7.83
N TRP A 49 8.74 -13.82 6.55
CA TRP A 49 8.21 -13.01 5.46
C TRP A 49 6.82 -13.46 5.10
N TYR A 50 5.90 -12.50 4.94
CA TYR A 50 4.56 -12.73 4.44
C TYR A 50 4.35 -11.94 3.17
N LYS A 51 3.90 -12.62 2.11
CA LYS A 51 3.48 -12.00 0.86
C LYS A 51 1.98 -11.78 0.93
N GLY A 52 1.52 -10.55 0.81
CA GLY A 52 0.10 -10.28 0.76
C GLY A 52 -0.22 -9.04 -0.06
N ASN A 53 -1.48 -8.93 -0.47
CA ASN A 53 -1.98 -7.75 -1.16
C ASN A 53 -3.03 -7.05 -0.29
N LEU A 54 -2.86 -5.74 -0.10
CA LEU A 54 -3.75 -4.91 0.72
C LEU A 54 -4.76 -4.09 -0.09
N HIS A 55 -4.67 -4.11 -1.43
CA HIS A 55 -5.53 -3.32 -2.32
C HIS A 55 -6.06 -4.19 -3.47
N THR A 56 -7.34 -4.57 -3.41
CA THR A 56 -8.04 -5.29 -4.48
C THR A 56 -9.53 -4.97 -4.53
N HIS A 57 -10.07 -5.02 -5.74
CA HIS A 57 -11.47 -4.75 -6.04
C HIS A 57 -12.16 -5.95 -6.65
N SER A 58 -13.46 -6.05 -6.45
CA SER A 58 -14.31 -7.14 -6.91
C SER A 58 -15.60 -6.59 -7.54
N LEU A 59 -16.50 -7.49 -7.94
CA LEU A 59 -17.85 -7.13 -8.39
C LEU A 59 -18.72 -6.42 -7.32
N TRP A 60 -18.24 -6.30 -6.08
CA TRP A 60 -18.87 -5.48 -5.05
C TRP A 60 -18.67 -3.98 -5.28
N SER A 61 -17.63 -3.57 -5.99
CA SER A 61 -17.45 -2.20 -6.49
C SER A 61 -17.31 -2.21 -8.01
N ASP A 62 -16.10 -2.01 -8.53
CA ASP A 62 -15.80 -1.85 -9.95
C ASP A 62 -14.74 -2.83 -10.48
N GLY A 63 -14.35 -3.82 -9.69
CA GLY A 63 -13.60 -4.99 -10.17
C GLY A 63 -14.44 -5.91 -11.07
N ASP A 64 -13.76 -6.78 -11.83
CA ASP A 64 -14.39 -7.62 -12.85
C ASP A 64 -14.58 -9.10 -12.48
N ASP A 65 -14.38 -9.47 -11.21
CA ASP A 65 -14.53 -10.85 -10.75
C ASP A 65 -15.13 -10.99 -9.33
N TYR A 66 -15.58 -12.20 -9.00
CA TYR A 66 -16.20 -12.57 -7.73
C TYR A 66 -15.14 -12.70 -6.62
N LEU A 67 -15.51 -12.40 -5.37
CA LEU A 67 -14.61 -12.49 -4.21
C LEU A 67 -13.94 -13.86 -4.11
N GLU A 68 -14.71 -14.94 -4.29
CA GLU A 68 -14.22 -16.32 -4.21
C GLU A 68 -13.24 -16.69 -5.32
N MET A 69 -13.40 -16.11 -6.52
CA MET A 69 -12.47 -16.29 -7.63
C MET A 69 -11.15 -15.55 -7.36
N ILE A 70 -11.25 -14.31 -6.90
CA ILE A 70 -10.10 -13.48 -6.54
C ILE A 70 -9.32 -14.12 -5.38
N ALA A 71 -10.01 -14.52 -4.31
CA ALA A 71 -9.39 -15.17 -3.15
C ALA A 71 -8.68 -16.48 -3.54
N ASP A 72 -9.29 -17.31 -4.39
CA ASP A 72 -8.67 -18.55 -4.87
C ASP A 72 -7.44 -18.28 -5.75
N TRP A 73 -7.49 -17.25 -6.59
CA TRP A 73 -6.36 -16.84 -7.41
C TRP A 73 -5.16 -16.45 -6.55
N TYR A 74 -5.31 -15.51 -5.61
CA TYR A 74 -4.18 -15.11 -4.74
C TYR A 74 -3.66 -16.27 -3.89
N LYS A 75 -4.56 -17.13 -3.37
CA LYS A 75 -4.18 -18.34 -2.62
C LYS A 75 -3.32 -19.28 -3.46
N SER A 76 -3.74 -19.58 -4.68
CA SER A 76 -3.02 -20.47 -5.61
C SER A 76 -1.70 -19.89 -6.12
N HIS A 77 -1.50 -18.57 -5.99
CA HIS A 77 -0.28 -17.86 -6.37
C HIS A 77 0.65 -17.54 -5.18
N GLY A 78 0.46 -18.25 -4.07
CA GLY A 78 1.37 -18.25 -2.93
C GLY A 78 1.34 -16.96 -2.10
N TYR A 79 0.21 -16.24 -2.08
CA TYR A 79 0.00 -15.16 -1.12
C TYR A 79 -0.43 -15.73 0.23
N ASP A 80 0.11 -15.19 1.31
CA ASP A 80 -0.23 -15.52 2.69
C ASP A 80 -1.44 -14.72 3.20
N PHE A 81 -1.74 -13.56 2.61
CA PHE A 81 -2.94 -12.79 2.95
C PHE A 81 -3.48 -11.94 1.79
N LEU A 82 -4.77 -11.63 1.85
CA LEU A 82 -5.48 -10.79 0.90
C LEU A 82 -6.51 -9.91 1.62
N SER A 83 -6.54 -8.63 1.27
CA SER A 83 -7.54 -7.66 1.72
C SER A 83 -8.48 -7.29 0.58
N PHE A 84 -9.79 -7.37 0.83
CA PHE A 84 -10.81 -6.85 -0.10
C PHE A 84 -11.12 -5.41 0.24
N THR A 85 -10.91 -4.49 -0.70
CA THR A 85 -10.99 -3.05 -0.48
C THR A 85 -11.95 -2.38 -1.46
N ASP A 86 -13.08 -3.02 -1.74
CA ASP A 86 -14.10 -2.46 -2.62
C ASP A 86 -14.52 -1.03 -2.20
N HIS A 87 -14.70 -0.15 -3.18
CA HIS A 87 -14.96 1.28 -2.96
C HIS A 87 -16.18 1.56 -2.07
N ASN A 88 -15.93 2.15 -0.89
CA ASN A 88 -16.95 2.58 0.08
C ASN A 88 -18.03 1.52 0.38
N VAL A 89 -17.68 0.24 0.35
CA VAL A 89 -18.61 -0.85 0.63
C VAL A 89 -17.90 -2.00 1.33
N LEU A 90 -18.58 -2.62 2.30
CA LEU A 90 -18.19 -3.91 2.85
C LEU A 90 -19.06 -5.00 2.25
N SER A 91 -18.46 -6.15 1.98
CA SER A 91 -19.14 -7.32 1.42
C SER A 91 -19.97 -8.08 2.47
N THR A 92 -20.92 -7.41 3.13
CA THR A 92 -21.64 -7.95 4.30
C THR A 92 -23.15 -8.05 4.12
N SER A 93 -23.69 -7.49 3.04
CA SER A 93 -25.13 -7.48 2.75
C SER A 93 -25.54 -8.49 1.68
N GLU A 94 -26.84 -8.76 1.54
CA GLU A 94 -27.30 -9.57 0.42
C GLU A 94 -27.25 -8.75 -0.88
N ARG A 95 -26.51 -9.23 -1.89
CA ARG A 95 -26.36 -8.55 -3.18
C ARG A 95 -26.41 -9.53 -4.33
N TRP A 96 -27.01 -9.10 -5.44
CA TRP A 96 -27.17 -9.89 -6.66
C TRP A 96 -26.70 -9.08 -7.87
N THR A 97 -26.10 -9.76 -8.84
CA THR A 97 -25.67 -9.17 -10.12
C THR A 97 -26.29 -9.94 -11.27
N VAL A 98 -26.52 -9.27 -12.40
CA VAL A 98 -26.99 -9.89 -13.64
C VAL A 98 -25.78 -10.09 -14.57
N PRO A 99 -25.27 -11.32 -14.77
CA PRO A 99 -24.07 -11.55 -15.57
C PRO A 99 -24.22 -11.11 -17.03
N GLU A 100 -25.41 -11.31 -17.61
CA GLU A 100 -25.67 -11.03 -19.02
C GLU A 100 -25.64 -9.53 -19.38
N LYS A 101 -25.61 -8.63 -18.39
CA LYS A 101 -25.56 -7.17 -18.64
C LYS A 101 -24.29 -6.72 -19.36
N ASN A 102 -23.18 -7.43 -19.21
CA ASN A 102 -21.98 -7.18 -20.02
C ASN A 102 -21.12 -8.43 -20.18
N LYS A 103 -20.33 -8.48 -21.26
CA LYS A 103 -19.51 -9.64 -21.62
C LYS A 103 -18.48 -10.02 -20.54
N GLY A 104 -17.95 -9.05 -19.79
CA GLY A 104 -16.99 -9.32 -18.72
C GLY A 104 -17.62 -10.07 -17.55
N LYS A 105 -18.79 -9.61 -17.09
CA LYS A 105 -19.57 -10.28 -16.03
C LYS A 105 -20.06 -11.66 -16.45
N LEU A 106 -20.46 -11.82 -17.70
CA LEU A 106 -20.84 -13.13 -18.25
C LEU A 106 -19.66 -14.10 -18.20
N HIS A 107 -18.47 -13.66 -18.62
CA HIS A 107 -17.26 -14.47 -18.57
C HIS A 107 -16.88 -14.85 -17.13
N ALA A 108 -16.85 -13.89 -16.19
CA ALA A 108 -16.57 -14.15 -14.78
C ALA A 108 -17.55 -15.18 -14.19
N TYR A 109 -18.83 -15.09 -14.55
CA TYR A 109 -19.86 -16.04 -14.13
C TYR A 109 -19.66 -17.45 -14.69
N GLU A 110 -19.27 -17.57 -15.97
CA GLU A 110 -18.95 -18.86 -16.58
C GLU A 110 -17.75 -19.52 -15.89
N GLU A 111 -16.70 -18.76 -15.56
CA GLU A 111 -15.54 -19.26 -14.82
C GLU A 111 -15.89 -19.61 -13.38
N LEU A 112 -16.72 -18.80 -12.70
CA LEU A 112 -17.23 -19.10 -11.37
C LEU A 112 -17.94 -20.46 -11.34
N LYS A 113 -18.82 -20.74 -12.31
CA LYS A 113 -19.53 -22.04 -12.40
C LYS A 113 -18.60 -23.22 -12.64
N LYS A 114 -17.51 -23.02 -13.38
CA LYS A 114 -16.51 -24.07 -13.58
C LYS A 114 -15.72 -24.34 -12.30
N ARG A 115 -15.32 -23.28 -11.59
CA ARG A 115 -14.46 -23.37 -10.41
C ARG A 115 -15.21 -23.83 -9.16
N PHE A 116 -16.44 -23.38 -8.98
CA PHE A 116 -17.26 -23.60 -7.80
C PHE A 116 -18.70 -24.06 -8.15
N PRO A 117 -18.88 -25.18 -8.87
CA PRO A 117 -20.18 -25.60 -9.41
C PRO A 117 -21.28 -25.76 -8.35
N ASP A 118 -20.92 -26.22 -7.15
CA ASP A 118 -21.85 -26.44 -6.04
C ASP A 118 -22.03 -25.22 -5.13
N TRP A 119 -21.46 -24.06 -5.51
CA TRP A 119 -21.45 -22.87 -4.67
C TRP A 119 -21.90 -21.59 -5.38
N VAL A 120 -22.62 -21.75 -6.49
CA VAL A 120 -23.28 -20.64 -7.20
C VAL A 120 -24.77 -20.62 -6.82
N GLU A 121 -25.26 -19.45 -6.42
CA GLU A 121 -26.68 -19.22 -6.14
C GLU A 121 -27.29 -18.33 -7.22
N GLU A 122 -28.33 -18.85 -7.87
CA GLU A 122 -28.97 -18.25 -9.03
C GLU A 122 -30.47 -18.03 -8.76
N ARG A 123 -31.02 -16.93 -9.28
CA ARG A 123 -32.46 -16.68 -9.32
C ARG A 123 -32.86 -16.02 -10.62
N LYS A 124 -34.16 -15.99 -10.92
CA LYS A 124 -34.70 -15.13 -11.97
C LYS A 124 -35.28 -13.87 -11.36
N ASN A 125 -34.91 -12.71 -11.90
CA ASN A 125 -35.51 -11.45 -11.48
C ASN A 125 -36.88 -11.23 -12.15
N LYS A 126 -37.51 -10.08 -11.88
CA LYS A 126 -38.85 -9.74 -12.41
C LYS A 126 -38.89 -9.66 -13.93
N ASP A 127 -37.76 -9.36 -14.56
CA ASP A 127 -37.61 -9.23 -16.00
C ASP A 127 -37.21 -10.57 -16.67
N GLY A 128 -37.06 -11.63 -15.87
CA GLY A 128 -36.68 -12.97 -16.34
C GLY A 128 -35.18 -13.18 -16.53
N GLU A 129 -34.35 -12.18 -16.21
CA GLU A 129 -32.90 -12.27 -16.27
C GLU A 129 -32.37 -13.16 -15.15
N ILE A 130 -31.27 -13.88 -15.42
CA ILE A 130 -30.55 -14.64 -14.40
C ILE A 130 -29.76 -13.65 -13.52
N GLU A 131 -30.05 -13.67 -12.23
CA GLU A 131 -29.28 -13.02 -11.19
C GLU A 131 -28.44 -14.05 -10.44
N VAL A 132 -27.19 -13.69 -10.17
CA VAL A 132 -26.22 -14.49 -9.42
C VAL A 132 -25.91 -13.75 -8.12
N ARG A 133 -25.95 -14.45 -6.99
CA ARG A 133 -25.64 -13.84 -5.69
C ARG A 133 -24.15 -13.56 -5.59
N LEU A 134 -23.80 -12.37 -5.12
CA LEU A 134 -22.44 -12.06 -4.69
C LEU A 134 -22.27 -12.58 -3.26
N ARG A 135 -21.28 -13.46 -3.03
CA ARG A 135 -20.97 -13.99 -1.71
C ARG A 135 -20.51 -12.88 -0.78
N THR A 136 -20.86 -12.99 0.50
CA THR A 136 -20.34 -12.09 1.54
C THR A 136 -18.89 -12.44 1.86
N PHE A 137 -18.14 -11.48 2.43
CA PHE A 137 -16.78 -11.68 2.89
C PHE A 137 -16.69 -12.85 3.89
N ALA A 138 -17.63 -12.94 4.84
CA ALA A 138 -17.64 -14.01 5.84
C ALA A 138 -17.75 -15.40 5.18
N GLU A 139 -18.64 -15.56 4.20
CA GLU A 139 -18.78 -16.82 3.47
C GLU A 139 -17.49 -17.21 2.72
N VAL A 140 -16.81 -16.24 2.11
CA VAL A 140 -15.55 -16.45 1.36
C VAL A 140 -14.40 -16.74 2.31
N SER A 141 -14.27 -15.98 3.40
CA SER A 141 -13.27 -16.18 4.44
C SER A 141 -13.40 -17.55 5.09
N ASP A 142 -14.61 -17.98 5.44
CA ASP A 142 -14.85 -19.28 6.08
C ASP A 142 -14.51 -20.45 5.14
N LYS A 143 -14.74 -20.30 3.83
CA LYS A 143 -14.48 -21.37 2.87
C LYS A 143 -13.02 -21.44 2.40
N LEU A 144 -12.41 -20.29 2.11
CA LEU A 144 -11.11 -20.22 1.43
C LEU A 144 -9.95 -19.82 2.35
N GLY A 145 -10.25 -19.09 3.42
CA GLY A 145 -9.28 -18.77 4.47
C GLY A 145 -8.74 -20.03 5.13
N GLU A 146 -7.49 -19.98 5.56
CA GLU A 146 -6.81 -21.12 6.16
C GLU A 146 -5.95 -20.65 7.34
N PRO A 147 -6.34 -20.94 8.59
CA PRO A 147 -5.62 -20.47 9.77
C PRO A 147 -4.11 -20.77 9.70
N GLY A 148 -3.30 -19.72 9.88
CA GLY A 148 -1.84 -19.79 9.84
C GLY A 148 -1.22 -19.92 8.43
N LYS A 149 -2.02 -19.91 7.37
CA LYS A 149 -1.54 -20.08 5.99
C LYS A 149 -2.10 -19.07 4.99
N TYR A 150 -3.39 -18.75 5.08
CA TYR A 150 -4.03 -17.79 4.17
C TYR A 150 -5.09 -16.96 4.91
N LEU A 151 -4.78 -15.69 5.17
CA LEU A 151 -5.66 -14.76 5.87
C LEU A 151 -6.42 -13.89 4.86
N LEU A 152 -7.75 -13.98 4.87
CA LEU A 152 -8.59 -12.97 4.22
C LEU A 152 -8.93 -11.87 5.24
N ILE A 153 -8.91 -10.62 4.79
CA ILE A 153 -9.13 -9.45 5.64
C ILE A 153 -10.27 -8.60 5.07
N GLN A 154 -11.28 -8.32 5.91
CA GLN A 154 -12.36 -7.41 5.56
C GLN A 154 -11.88 -5.97 5.67
N SER A 155 -11.96 -5.25 4.56
CA SER A 155 -11.46 -3.88 4.45
C SER A 155 -12.35 -3.08 3.50
N GLU A 156 -12.01 -1.82 3.28
CA GLU A 156 -12.61 -1.00 2.22
C GLU A 156 -11.56 -0.04 1.67
N GLU A 157 -11.78 0.45 0.47
CA GLU A 157 -11.17 1.70 0.01
C GLU A 157 -12.10 2.86 0.33
N VAL A 158 -11.65 3.75 1.23
CA VAL A 158 -12.31 5.03 1.49
C VAL A 158 -12.00 5.96 0.31
N THR A 159 -12.81 5.87 -0.73
CA THR A 159 -12.75 6.73 -1.91
C THR A 159 -13.34 8.11 -1.59
N ASP A 160 -12.48 9.12 -1.49
CA ASP A 160 -12.85 10.49 -1.17
C ASP A 160 -12.16 11.46 -2.15
N ARG A 161 -12.43 12.76 -2.00
CA ARG A 161 -11.81 13.81 -2.83
C ARG A 161 -11.82 15.16 -2.16
N TYR A 162 -10.88 16.00 -2.57
CA TYR A 162 -10.97 17.44 -2.38
C TYR A 162 -11.08 18.14 -3.73
N GLN A 163 -12.22 18.78 -4.00
CA GLN A 163 -12.54 19.32 -5.33
C GLN A 163 -12.41 18.22 -6.40
N ASN A 164 -11.48 18.40 -7.36
CA ASN A 164 -11.20 17.43 -8.41
C ASN A 164 -10.03 16.49 -8.08
N MET A 165 -9.40 16.63 -6.90
CA MET A 165 -8.26 15.82 -6.48
C MET A 165 -8.77 14.55 -5.79
N PRO A 166 -8.55 13.35 -6.36
CA PRO A 166 -8.90 12.10 -5.71
C PRO A 166 -8.00 11.86 -4.51
N VAL A 167 -8.59 11.38 -3.41
CA VAL A 167 -7.86 11.01 -2.19
C VAL A 167 -8.45 9.68 -1.73
N HIS A 168 -7.76 8.59 -1.99
CA HIS A 168 -8.25 7.27 -1.62
C HIS A 168 -7.36 6.63 -0.56
N MET A 169 -7.98 5.94 0.38
CA MET A 169 -7.27 5.36 1.52
C MET A 169 -7.85 3.99 1.85
N ASN A 170 -7.02 2.97 1.87
CA ASN A 170 -7.46 1.65 2.30
C ASN A 170 -7.47 1.55 3.82
N ALA A 171 -8.64 1.22 4.35
CA ALA A 171 -8.88 0.96 5.74
C ALA A 171 -8.99 -0.55 5.97
N THR A 172 -7.97 -1.13 6.61
CA THR A 172 -7.78 -2.57 6.74
C THR A 172 -8.28 -3.13 8.07
N ASN A 173 -8.90 -4.31 8.01
CA ASN A 173 -9.45 -5.07 9.14
C ASN A 173 -10.55 -4.30 9.88
N LEU A 174 -11.55 -3.82 9.13
CA LEU A 174 -12.62 -2.98 9.65
C LEU A 174 -13.69 -3.78 10.40
N HIS A 175 -14.19 -3.18 11.48
CA HIS A 175 -15.39 -3.66 12.17
C HIS A 175 -16.66 -3.16 11.45
N SER A 176 -16.63 -1.91 11.00
CA SER A 176 -17.73 -1.28 10.26
C SER A 176 -17.19 -0.33 9.20
N LEU A 177 -17.99 -0.11 8.15
CA LEU A 177 -17.71 0.83 7.07
C LEU A 177 -17.38 2.23 7.62
N LEU A 178 -16.39 2.90 7.04
CA LEU A 178 -16.06 4.30 7.22
C LEU A 178 -16.67 5.11 6.09
N THR A 179 -17.53 6.05 6.45
CA THR A 179 -18.06 7.01 5.47
C THR A 179 -16.97 8.05 5.15
N PRO A 180 -16.70 8.35 3.87
CA PRO A 180 -15.82 9.45 3.48
C PRO A 180 -16.21 10.77 4.15
N LEU A 181 -15.30 11.36 4.90
CA LEU A 181 -15.58 12.56 5.71
C LEU A 181 -15.30 13.88 4.98
N GLY A 182 -14.61 13.83 3.84
CA GLY A 182 -14.19 15.03 3.11
C GLY A 182 -13.27 15.93 3.94
N GLY A 183 -13.13 17.17 3.48
CA GLY A 183 -12.25 18.15 4.12
C GLY A 183 -12.22 19.48 3.39
N LYS A 184 -11.48 20.45 3.95
CA LYS A 184 -11.28 21.77 3.32
C LYS A 184 -9.98 21.84 2.50
N SER A 185 -9.22 20.74 2.47
CA SER A 185 -7.99 20.53 1.71
C SER A 185 -7.77 19.01 1.52
N VAL A 186 -6.86 18.61 0.63
CA VAL A 186 -6.42 17.21 0.50
C VAL A 186 -5.88 16.66 1.84
N TYR A 187 -5.12 17.47 2.57
CA TYR A 187 -4.67 17.12 3.92
C TYR A 187 -5.84 16.84 4.88
N ASP A 188 -6.87 17.69 4.89
CA ASP A 188 -8.01 17.48 5.78
C ASP A 188 -8.77 16.20 5.43
N VAL A 189 -8.90 15.87 4.14
CA VAL A 189 -9.51 14.61 3.70
C VAL A 189 -8.75 13.42 4.28
N MET A 190 -7.42 13.39 4.12
CA MET A 190 -6.59 12.31 4.68
C MET A 190 -6.68 12.24 6.20
N GLN A 191 -6.56 13.39 6.87
CA GLN A 191 -6.53 13.45 8.33
C GLN A 191 -7.89 13.09 8.95
N ASN A 192 -9.00 13.53 8.35
CA ASN A 192 -10.35 13.22 8.85
C ASN A 192 -10.63 11.72 8.74
N ASN A 193 -10.36 11.11 7.58
CA ASN A 193 -10.59 9.67 7.38
C ASN A 193 -9.63 8.82 8.23
N THR A 194 -8.37 9.25 8.42
CA THR A 194 -7.44 8.64 9.39
C THR A 194 -8.01 8.68 10.81
N ASN A 195 -8.49 9.85 11.26
CA ASN A 195 -9.08 10.01 12.58
C ASN A 195 -10.31 9.12 12.76
N ALA A 196 -11.13 8.95 11.72
CA ALA A 196 -12.30 8.07 11.75
C ALA A 196 -11.90 6.61 12.01
N LEU A 197 -10.87 6.11 11.31
CA LEU A 197 -10.36 4.77 11.55
C LEU A 197 -9.76 4.62 12.94
N LEU A 198 -8.97 5.59 13.41
CA LEU A 198 -8.38 5.53 14.75
C LEU A 198 -9.45 5.53 15.85
N ALA A 199 -10.51 6.34 15.70
CA ALA A 199 -11.63 6.33 16.62
C ALA A 199 -12.40 5.00 16.59
N GLN A 200 -12.51 4.34 15.43
CA GLN A 200 -13.07 2.99 15.36
C GLN A 200 -12.17 1.96 16.06
N ARG A 201 -10.85 2.02 15.80
CA ARG A 201 -9.84 1.17 16.42
C ARG A 201 -9.87 1.26 17.95
N GLU A 202 -9.90 2.48 18.49
CA GLU A 202 -9.95 2.73 19.93
C GLU A 202 -11.25 2.19 20.56
N ARG A 203 -12.42 2.49 19.96
CA ARG A 203 -13.71 2.06 20.51
C ARG A 203 -13.91 0.54 20.49
N THR A 204 -13.36 -0.14 19.48
CA THR A 204 -13.56 -1.58 19.29
C THR A 204 -12.45 -2.42 19.93
N GLY A 205 -11.27 -1.84 20.15
CA GLY A 205 -10.06 -2.57 20.54
C GLY A 205 -9.49 -3.46 19.43
N GLN A 206 -10.10 -3.47 18.24
CA GLN A 206 -9.65 -4.27 17.11
C GLN A 206 -8.47 -3.59 16.42
N SER A 207 -7.42 -4.34 16.11
CA SER A 207 -6.31 -3.84 15.33
C SER A 207 -6.79 -3.45 13.94
N MET A 208 -6.59 -2.19 13.57
CA MET A 208 -6.93 -1.66 12.25
C MET A 208 -5.69 -0.97 11.70
N MET A 209 -5.66 -0.74 10.39
CA MET A 209 -4.60 0.01 9.73
C MET A 209 -5.23 0.88 8.65
N ILE A 210 -4.65 2.05 8.40
CA ILE A 210 -4.99 2.87 7.24
C ILE A 210 -3.72 3.21 6.48
N HIS A 211 -3.81 3.25 5.16
CA HIS A 211 -2.75 3.74 4.30
C HIS A 211 -3.34 4.60 3.17
N LEU A 212 -2.57 5.60 2.71
CA LEU A 212 -2.91 6.33 1.49
C LEU A 212 -2.64 5.46 0.25
N ASN A 213 -3.59 5.43 -0.66
CA ASN A 213 -3.46 4.77 -1.95
C ASN A 213 -2.88 5.73 -3.00
N HIS A 214 -2.08 5.18 -3.92
CA HIS A 214 -1.64 5.75 -5.19
C HIS A 214 -1.65 7.30 -5.27
N PRO A 215 -0.75 8.03 -4.59
CA PRO A 215 -0.81 9.50 -4.51
C PRO A 215 -0.74 10.19 -5.89
N ASN A 216 -0.11 9.54 -6.87
CA ASN A 216 0.00 10.01 -8.25
C ASN A 216 -1.20 9.64 -9.14
N PHE A 217 -2.24 8.98 -8.63
CA PHE A 217 -3.49 8.83 -9.38
C PHE A 217 -4.10 10.23 -9.59
N HIS A 218 -4.12 10.68 -10.85
CA HIS A 218 -4.42 12.06 -11.22
C HIS A 218 -3.61 13.12 -10.45
N TYR A 219 -2.45 12.75 -9.91
CA TYR A 219 -1.61 13.59 -9.05
C TYR A 219 -2.38 14.19 -7.85
N GLY A 220 -3.32 13.41 -7.30
CA GLY A 220 -4.28 13.81 -6.28
C GLY A 220 -3.67 14.28 -4.96
N VAL A 221 -2.49 13.75 -4.60
CA VAL A 221 -1.85 14.02 -3.31
C VAL A 221 -0.38 14.35 -3.46
N THR A 222 0.04 15.46 -2.84
CA THR A 222 1.45 15.89 -2.80
C THR A 222 2.20 15.36 -1.57
N ALA A 223 3.53 15.36 -1.64
CA ALA A 223 4.38 15.03 -0.49
C ALA A 223 4.15 16.02 0.68
N GLU A 224 3.94 17.30 0.38
CA GLU A 224 3.73 18.36 1.37
C GLU A 224 2.41 18.22 2.15
N GLU A 225 1.42 17.58 1.55
CA GLU A 225 0.15 17.26 2.21
C GLU A 225 0.30 15.98 3.04
N LEU A 226 0.84 14.91 2.44
CA LEU A 226 0.98 13.61 3.09
C LEU A 226 1.95 13.62 4.28
N MET A 227 3.06 14.38 4.20
CA MET A 227 4.07 14.40 5.26
C MET A 227 3.51 14.89 6.61
N LYS A 228 2.39 15.64 6.60
CA LYS A 228 1.77 16.22 7.79
C LYS A 228 0.78 15.30 8.50
N VAL A 229 0.25 14.28 7.80
CA VAL A 229 -0.83 13.42 8.34
C VAL A 229 -0.32 12.62 9.54
N VAL A 230 -1.03 12.66 10.66
CA VAL A 230 -0.67 11.95 11.90
C VAL A 230 -1.60 10.77 12.13
N GLY A 231 -1.02 9.63 12.52
CA GLY A 231 -1.74 8.38 12.79
C GLY A 231 -1.74 7.39 11.62
N GLU A 232 -1.62 7.92 10.40
CA GLU A 232 -1.22 7.18 9.20
C GLU A 232 0.30 7.14 9.09
N ASN A 233 0.86 5.95 8.87
CA ASN A 233 2.31 5.75 8.68
C ASN A 233 2.61 4.83 7.51
N PHE A 234 1.67 4.68 6.58
CA PHE A 234 1.80 3.80 5.44
C PHE A 234 1.19 4.46 4.22
N PHE A 235 1.83 4.31 3.06
CA PHE A 235 1.28 4.75 1.79
C PHE A 235 1.77 3.81 0.68
N GLU A 236 1.08 3.80 -0.45
CA GLU A 236 1.52 3.06 -1.62
C GLU A 236 2.68 3.79 -2.32
N VAL A 237 3.89 3.25 -2.14
CA VAL A 237 5.06 3.65 -2.93
C VAL A 237 5.00 3.03 -4.33
N TYR A 238 4.24 1.94 -4.49
CA TYR A 238 3.93 1.36 -5.78
C TYR A 238 2.49 0.86 -5.80
N ASN A 239 1.77 1.18 -6.87
CA ASN A 239 0.44 0.67 -7.15
C ASN A 239 0.38 0.10 -8.58
N GLY A 240 -0.14 -1.12 -8.72
CA GLY A 240 -0.19 -1.87 -9.98
C GLY A 240 -1.27 -1.44 -10.96
N HIS A 241 -2.20 -0.55 -10.58
CA HIS A 241 -3.27 -0.10 -11.44
C HIS A 241 -2.73 0.71 -12.63
N PRO A 242 -3.11 0.41 -13.88
CA PRO A 242 -2.50 0.99 -15.08
C PRO A 242 -2.75 2.49 -15.24
N GLY A 243 -3.73 3.05 -14.52
CA GLY A 243 -4.01 4.48 -14.50
C GLY A 243 -3.10 5.28 -13.56
N VAL A 244 -2.27 4.63 -12.74
CA VAL A 244 -1.43 5.30 -11.75
C VAL A 244 -0.05 5.62 -12.34
N ASN A 245 0.34 6.90 -12.30
CA ASN A 245 1.67 7.30 -12.75
C ASN A 245 2.72 7.23 -11.62
N ASN A 246 3.11 6.02 -11.24
CA ASN A 246 4.14 5.81 -10.19
C ASN A 246 5.46 6.53 -10.50
N LYS A 247 5.83 6.66 -11.80
CA LYS A 247 7.08 7.30 -12.22
C LYS A 247 7.06 8.83 -12.12
N GLY A 248 5.89 9.43 -11.98
CA GLY A 248 5.73 10.87 -12.09
C GLY A 248 6.05 11.38 -13.50
N ASP A 249 6.32 12.68 -13.61
CA ASP A 249 6.74 13.35 -14.84
C ASP A 249 7.64 14.56 -14.52
N ASP A 250 7.86 15.46 -15.48
CA ASP A 250 8.70 16.65 -15.31
C ASP A 250 8.14 17.64 -14.26
N THR A 251 6.86 17.54 -13.92
CA THR A 251 6.16 18.41 -12.96
C THR A 251 5.91 17.70 -11.63
N TYR A 252 5.55 16.42 -11.67
CA TYR A 252 5.15 15.64 -10.50
C TYR A 252 6.22 14.59 -10.14
N PRO A 253 6.71 14.54 -8.89
CA PRO A 253 7.70 13.55 -8.49
C PRO A 253 7.18 12.12 -8.62
N SER A 254 8.09 11.17 -8.85
CA SER A 254 7.77 9.74 -8.69
C SER A 254 7.34 9.43 -7.26
N THR A 255 6.63 8.32 -7.05
CA THR A 255 6.21 7.87 -5.72
C THR A 255 7.40 7.57 -4.80
N ASP A 256 8.50 7.02 -5.34
CA ASP A 256 9.76 6.89 -4.60
C ASP A 256 10.32 8.26 -4.16
N ARG A 257 10.26 9.27 -5.05
CA ARG A 257 10.74 10.61 -4.72
C ARG A 257 9.84 11.31 -3.71
N ILE A 258 8.52 11.08 -3.77
CA ILE A 258 7.57 11.50 -2.73
C ILE A 258 7.99 10.91 -1.38
N TRP A 259 8.35 9.62 -1.35
CA TRP A 259 8.79 8.95 -0.14
C TRP A 259 10.04 9.61 0.47
N ASP A 260 11.06 9.89 -0.35
CA ASP A 260 12.28 10.57 0.09
C ASP A 260 11.99 11.93 0.75
N ILE A 261 11.12 12.72 0.11
CA ILE A 261 10.72 14.04 0.62
C ILE A 261 10.04 13.87 1.98
N ILE A 262 9.07 12.96 2.08
CA ILE A 262 8.34 12.69 3.33
C ILE A 262 9.28 12.26 4.43
N LEU A 263 10.14 11.26 4.19
CA LEU A 263 11.07 10.75 5.20
C LEU A 263 12.04 11.83 5.65
N THR A 264 12.60 12.60 4.71
CA THR A 264 13.51 13.71 5.03
C THR A 264 12.80 14.73 5.92
N LYS A 265 11.62 15.19 5.53
CA LYS A 265 10.87 16.22 6.27
C LYS A 265 10.37 15.71 7.61
N ARG A 266 9.82 14.50 7.68
CA ARG A 266 9.33 13.91 8.93
C ARG A 266 10.43 13.73 9.96
N LEU A 267 11.58 13.17 9.56
CA LEU A 267 12.67 12.85 10.49
C LEU A 267 13.52 14.07 10.85
N ALA A 268 13.85 14.91 9.87
CA ALA A 268 14.73 16.05 10.10
C ALA A 268 13.99 17.24 10.73
N GLU A 269 12.77 17.54 10.28
CA GLU A 269 12.08 18.81 10.59
C GLU A 269 10.85 18.60 11.48
N LEU A 270 9.88 17.79 11.06
CA LEU A 270 8.58 17.66 11.72
C LEU A 270 8.63 16.80 13.00
N LYS A 271 9.70 16.01 13.17
CA LYS A 271 9.87 15.03 14.26
C LYS A 271 8.69 14.05 14.36
N LEU A 272 8.19 13.62 13.20
CA LEU A 272 7.13 12.62 13.08
C LEU A 272 7.72 11.22 12.83
N PRO A 273 6.97 10.15 13.13
CA PRO A 273 7.40 8.78 12.85
C PRO A 273 7.69 8.51 11.36
N ILE A 274 8.47 7.46 11.13
CA ILE A 274 8.73 6.92 9.78
C ILE A 274 7.39 6.61 9.09
N MET A 275 7.29 7.02 7.83
CA MET A 275 6.25 6.54 6.92
C MET A 275 6.81 5.36 6.12
N TYR A 276 6.13 4.22 6.14
CA TYR A 276 6.52 3.01 5.44
C TYR A 276 5.86 2.97 4.05
N GLY A 277 6.59 2.47 3.05
CA GLY A 277 6.06 2.23 1.71
C GLY A 277 5.42 0.84 1.60
N LEU A 278 4.30 0.76 0.89
CA LEU A 278 3.61 -0.46 0.49
C LEU A 278 3.63 -0.59 -1.04
N GLY A 279 3.73 -1.83 -1.52
CA GLY A 279 3.46 -2.18 -2.92
C GLY A 279 2.16 -2.96 -2.98
N THR A 280 1.22 -2.53 -3.83
CA THR A 280 -0.08 -3.18 -3.98
C THR A 280 -0.44 -3.36 -5.45
N ASP A 281 -1.35 -4.30 -5.72
CA ASP A 281 -1.75 -4.54 -7.10
C ASP A 281 -2.87 -3.62 -7.57
N ASP A 282 -3.76 -3.21 -6.65
CA ASP A 282 -4.98 -2.46 -6.95
C ASP A 282 -5.79 -3.12 -8.07
N GLY A 283 -6.04 -4.41 -7.84
CA GLY A 283 -6.54 -5.34 -8.83
C GLY A 283 -8.00 -5.08 -9.15
N HIS A 284 -8.28 -4.68 -10.39
CA HIS A 284 -9.64 -4.56 -10.94
C HIS A 284 -9.92 -5.54 -12.07
N ASN A 285 -8.87 -5.98 -12.77
CA ASN A 285 -8.98 -6.83 -13.96
C ASN A 285 -8.28 -8.16 -13.70
N TYR A 286 -9.02 -9.27 -13.73
CA TYR A 286 -8.50 -10.61 -13.46
C TYR A 286 -8.41 -11.49 -14.71
N HIS A 287 -9.14 -11.14 -15.77
CA HIS A 287 -9.25 -11.97 -16.99
C HIS A 287 -8.32 -11.58 -18.14
N LYS A 288 -7.74 -10.37 -18.10
CA LYS A 288 -7.01 -9.77 -19.24
C LYS A 288 -5.57 -9.36 -18.93
N ILE A 289 -4.98 -9.86 -17.84
CA ILE A 289 -3.61 -9.53 -17.47
C ILE A 289 -2.71 -10.75 -17.77
N PRO A 290 -1.67 -10.62 -18.62
CA PRO A 290 -0.78 -11.74 -18.97
C PRO A 290 -0.06 -12.40 -17.79
N SER A 291 0.10 -11.70 -16.66
CA SER A 291 0.68 -12.25 -15.43
C SER A 291 -0.36 -12.93 -14.52
N ARG A 292 -1.65 -12.88 -14.88
CA ARG A 292 -2.75 -13.50 -14.13
C ARG A 292 -3.59 -14.50 -14.93
N ALA A 293 -3.41 -14.56 -16.25
CA ALA A 293 -4.03 -15.52 -17.17
C ALA A 293 -3.25 -16.83 -17.27
#